data_AF-A0A7W9HPZ3-F1
#
_entry.id   AF-A0A7W9HPZ3-F1
#
_cell.length_a   1.000
_cell.length_b   1.000
_cell.length_c   1.000
_cell.angle_alpha   90.00
_cell.angle_beta   90.00
_cell.angle_gamma   90.00
#
_symmetry.space_group_name_H-M   'P 1'
#
loop_
_entity.id
_entity.type
_entity.pdbx_description
1 polymer ?
#
loop_
_entity_poly.entity_id
_entity_poly.type
_entity_poly.pdbx_seq_one_letter_code
_entity_poly.pdbx_strand_id
1 'polypeptide(L)'
;MIRTAEPVSATPTRLRAAVGVAVAGALLTAVAPALGVVDASAPPAFTAWPLLALLALLPAALAALFLSRGQELTAAAALVAPAVFAVGRLLNDLQLVVGPIDASRPELLRPTSLLPPTPTAGVWLLLAGHVLLIAAGVGAMATLGAEPDVRSERASFVLPATAGIVAGIGLFTVPFTSSDALVQARGPFDSPTLPMVGGLLVTLAAPALAVLAASATTNEARKGGLLGLAAVLLTFALPPIATAVAADGIGPAVGPFLVLGAALALAWPQGAAKVGTEKDKEEVHDVELPGPRRLHVIAGALGLVAAAAAVAGATTDHLVFPAGLTAPTDYAARLLWPAAIAIAVLAAALMVKAAVRPAFIVATATVPLAAGGALDAVFAATELSAQPGAGVWFTVASVAAGAAAAGTAALAGAVERDEVGIAKAEPPLPLIAGTMIAALLAVGAFALPVLRASDYVPIGAFGLGVGSWGLLVALVAAVVAAAIALKARPDRGAALLLGAAVVTGVRALEYPLTAARAAGAVPGPGLWLAAAATAAFLISAALRTAR
;
A
#
# COMPACT_ATOMS: atom_id res chain seq x y z
N MET A 1 37.11 35.15 -32.43
CA MET A 1 35.99 34.21 -32.23
C MET A 1 36.21 33.48 -30.92
N ILE A 2 35.57 33.95 -29.85
CA ILE A 2 35.63 33.30 -28.52
C ILE A 2 34.51 32.26 -28.52
N ARG A 3 34.87 30.96 -28.44
CA ARG A 3 33.90 29.89 -28.15
C ARG A 3 33.38 30.12 -26.74
N THR A 4 32.19 30.69 -26.62
CA THR A 4 31.42 30.64 -25.37
C THR A 4 31.11 29.18 -25.09
N ALA A 5 31.64 28.65 -23.98
CA ALA A 5 31.32 27.32 -23.49
C ALA A 5 29.80 27.25 -23.27
N GLU A 6 29.14 26.34 -23.97
CA GLU A 6 27.75 25.98 -23.68
C GLU A 6 27.66 25.57 -22.20
N PRO A 7 26.76 26.19 -21.41
CA PRO A 7 26.57 25.79 -20.03
C PRO A 7 26.09 24.33 -20.02
N VAL A 8 26.90 23.43 -19.47
CA VAL A 8 26.50 22.03 -19.24
C VAL A 8 25.20 22.06 -18.45
N SER A 9 24.14 21.49 -19.01
CA SER A 9 22.84 21.43 -18.33
C SER A 9 23.02 20.75 -16.96
N ALA A 10 22.37 21.26 -15.92
CA ALA A 10 22.62 20.79 -14.55
C ALA A 10 22.04 19.38 -14.27
N THR A 11 21.16 18.88 -15.14
CA THR A 11 20.36 17.66 -14.97
C THR A 11 21.19 16.36 -15.04
N PRO A 12 22.10 16.17 -16.02
CA PRO A 12 22.91 14.94 -16.13
C PRO A 12 23.90 14.77 -14.98
N THR A 13 24.44 15.89 -14.45
CA THR A 13 25.38 15.88 -13.32
C THR A 13 24.69 15.43 -12.02
N ARG A 14 23.44 15.85 -11.81
CA ARG A 14 22.65 15.46 -10.63
C ARG A 14 22.29 13.97 -10.64
N LEU A 15 21.90 13.43 -11.80
CA LEU A 15 21.58 12.00 -11.92
C LEU A 15 22.81 11.13 -11.70
N ARG A 16 23.98 11.51 -12.25
CA ARG A 16 25.24 10.81 -11.99
C ARG A 16 25.59 10.79 -10.51
N ALA A 17 25.42 11.92 -9.82
CA ALA A 17 25.60 11.98 -8.38
C ALA A 17 24.61 11.07 -7.65
N ALA A 18 23.33 11.08 -8.01
CA ALA A 18 22.31 10.21 -7.42
C ALA A 18 22.65 8.72 -7.60
N VAL A 19 23.04 8.30 -8.81
CA VAL A 19 23.47 6.92 -9.07
C VAL A 19 24.73 6.57 -8.29
N GLY A 20 25.72 7.48 -8.21
CA GLY A 20 26.91 7.29 -7.39
C GLY A 20 26.59 7.08 -5.91
N VAL A 21 25.67 7.88 -5.37
CA VAL A 21 25.17 7.73 -3.99
C VAL A 21 24.43 6.40 -3.80
N ALA A 22 23.62 5.97 -4.78
CA ALA A 22 22.95 4.67 -4.73
C ALA A 22 23.96 3.50 -4.72
N VAL A 23 25.02 3.57 -5.53
CA VAL A 23 26.10 2.57 -5.55
C VAL A 23 26.84 2.53 -4.22
N ALA A 24 27.18 3.69 -3.65
CA ALA A 24 27.80 3.76 -2.33
C ALA A 24 26.90 3.12 -1.26
N GLY A 25 25.61 3.47 -1.24
CA GLY A 25 24.63 2.88 -0.32
C GLY A 25 24.52 1.35 -0.48
N ALA A 26 24.44 0.87 -1.71
CA ALA A 26 24.38 -0.55 -2.02
C ALA A 26 25.63 -1.33 -1.56
N LEU A 27 26.83 -0.73 -1.71
CA LEU A 27 28.08 -1.32 -1.22
C LEU A 27 28.10 -1.43 0.32
N LEU A 28 27.63 -0.41 1.04
CA LEU A 28 27.53 -0.46 2.51
C LEU A 28 26.57 -1.57 2.95
N THR A 29 25.38 -1.64 2.34
CA THR A 29 24.38 -2.69 2.59
C THR A 29 24.91 -4.08 2.24
N ALA A 30 25.73 -4.23 1.19
CA ALA A 30 26.32 -5.49 0.78
C ALA A 30 27.42 -6.00 1.74
N VAL A 31 28.24 -5.09 2.28
CA VAL A 31 29.34 -5.42 3.21
C VAL A 31 28.83 -5.68 4.62
N ALA A 32 27.72 -5.04 5.03
CA ALA A 32 27.17 -5.12 6.37
C ALA A 32 26.98 -6.56 6.91
N PRO A 33 26.31 -7.50 6.18
CA PRO A 33 26.16 -8.89 6.65
C PRO A 33 27.49 -9.65 6.77
N ALA A 34 28.49 -9.32 5.95
CA ALA A 34 29.80 -9.99 5.97
C ALA A 34 30.63 -9.60 7.21
N LEU A 35 30.43 -8.39 7.75
CA LEU A 35 31.04 -7.95 9.00
C LEU A 35 30.26 -8.43 10.25
N GLY A 36 29.08 -9.02 10.05
CA GLY A 36 28.10 -9.30 11.11
C GLY A 36 27.36 -8.03 11.53
N VAL A 37 26.04 -8.12 11.70
CA VAL A 37 25.20 -6.99 12.18
C VAL A 37 25.03 -6.98 13.70
N VAL A 38 25.26 -8.14 14.32
CA VAL A 38 25.34 -8.34 15.77
C VAL A 38 26.60 -9.13 16.09
N ASP A 39 26.92 -9.23 17.38
CA ASP A 39 28.07 -10.01 17.85
C ASP A 39 27.93 -11.52 17.55
N ALA A 40 29.01 -12.26 17.80
CA ALA A 40 29.08 -13.69 17.52
C ALA A 40 28.18 -14.56 18.40
N SER A 41 27.42 -13.98 19.35
CA SER A 41 26.49 -14.74 20.19
C SER A 41 25.23 -15.19 19.43
N ALA A 42 24.91 -14.52 18.32
CA ALA A 42 23.77 -14.85 17.46
C ALA A 42 24.19 -14.81 15.98
N PRO A 43 24.99 -15.77 15.50
CA PRO A 43 25.40 -15.83 14.10
C PRO A 43 24.18 -16.00 13.17
N PRO A 44 24.28 -15.64 11.87
CA PRO A 44 23.19 -15.87 10.92
C PRO A 44 22.90 -17.37 10.78
N ALA A 45 21.65 -17.72 10.46
CA ALA A 45 21.20 -19.11 10.37
C ALA A 45 21.93 -19.91 9.26
N PHE A 46 22.48 -19.22 8.26
CA PHE A 46 23.28 -19.77 7.17
C PHE A 46 24.18 -18.67 6.59
N THR A 47 25.09 -19.01 5.68
CA THR A 47 25.99 -18.05 5.02
C THR A 47 25.25 -17.19 3.97
N ALA A 48 24.41 -16.26 4.44
CA ALA A 48 23.51 -15.47 3.58
C ALA A 48 24.19 -14.28 2.87
N TRP A 49 25.36 -13.84 3.35
CA TRP A 49 26.00 -12.60 2.89
C TRP A 49 26.21 -12.52 1.36
N PRO A 50 26.54 -13.59 0.60
CA PRO A 50 26.72 -13.48 -0.85
C PRO A 50 25.41 -13.16 -1.55
N LEU A 51 24.31 -13.81 -1.12
CA LEU A 51 22.97 -13.55 -1.64
C LEU A 51 22.55 -12.11 -1.32
N LEU A 52 22.74 -11.67 -0.07
CA LEU A 52 22.38 -10.32 0.36
C LEU A 52 23.20 -9.25 -0.37
N ALA A 53 24.48 -9.49 -0.62
CA ALA A 53 25.34 -8.59 -1.40
C ALA A 53 24.83 -8.45 -2.85
N LEU A 54 24.51 -9.56 -3.51
CA LEU A 54 23.95 -9.55 -4.86
C LEU A 54 22.63 -8.75 -4.92
N LEU A 55 21.74 -8.98 -3.95
CA LEU A 55 20.45 -8.32 -3.87
C LEU A 55 20.56 -6.82 -3.55
N ALA A 56 21.51 -6.44 -2.68
CA ALA A 56 21.79 -5.04 -2.36
C ALA A 56 22.32 -4.27 -3.57
N LEU A 57 23.18 -4.89 -4.38
CA LEU A 57 23.80 -4.27 -5.56
C LEU A 57 22.84 -4.16 -6.75
N LEU A 58 21.85 -5.07 -6.85
CA LEU A 58 21.01 -5.20 -8.04
C LEU A 58 20.31 -3.89 -8.47
N PRO A 59 19.61 -3.12 -7.59
CA PRO A 59 18.94 -1.89 -8.02
C PRO A 59 19.91 -0.80 -8.48
N ALA A 60 21.02 -0.61 -7.77
CA ALA A 60 22.04 0.37 -8.12
C ALA A 60 22.77 0.00 -9.42
N ALA A 61 23.05 -1.29 -9.62
CA ALA A 61 23.66 -1.80 -10.84
C ALA A 61 22.75 -1.60 -12.06
N LEU A 62 21.44 -1.83 -11.93
CA LEU A 62 20.47 -1.56 -12.99
C LEU A 62 20.46 -0.06 -13.36
N ALA A 63 20.38 0.83 -12.38
CA ALA A 63 20.41 2.27 -12.63
C ALA A 63 21.71 2.72 -13.29
N ALA A 64 22.87 2.24 -12.82
CA ALA A 64 24.17 2.52 -13.42
C ALA A 64 24.29 1.98 -14.86
N LEU A 65 23.74 0.79 -15.12
CA LEU A 65 23.69 0.20 -16.45
C LEU A 65 22.84 1.03 -17.42
N PHE A 66 21.68 1.52 -16.99
CA PHE A 66 20.86 2.40 -17.83
C PHE A 66 21.53 3.75 -18.08
N LEU A 67 22.13 4.34 -17.05
CA LEU A 67 22.85 5.59 -17.18
C LEU A 67 24.06 5.48 -18.12
N SER A 68 24.84 4.39 -18.02
CA SER A 68 25.98 4.16 -18.93
C SER A 68 25.56 3.93 -20.38
N ARG A 69 24.30 3.52 -20.62
CA ARG A 69 23.69 3.39 -21.95
C ARG A 69 23.03 4.68 -22.45
N GLY A 70 23.16 5.79 -21.71
CA GLY A 70 22.53 7.07 -22.04
C GLY A 70 21.02 7.11 -21.77
N GLN A 71 20.46 6.11 -21.08
CA GLN A 71 19.03 6.05 -20.75
C GLN A 71 18.77 6.73 -19.41
N GLU A 72 18.89 8.06 -19.38
CA GLU A 72 18.84 8.86 -18.15
C GLU A 72 17.48 8.75 -17.43
N LEU A 73 16.37 8.83 -18.16
CA LEU A 73 15.02 8.72 -17.59
C LEU A 73 14.76 7.31 -17.02
N THR A 74 15.17 6.26 -17.75
CA THR A 74 15.08 4.87 -17.26
C THR A 74 15.91 4.66 -16.00
N ALA A 75 17.13 5.20 -15.95
CA ALA A 75 18.00 5.11 -14.78
C ALA A 75 17.39 5.80 -13.56
N ALA A 76 16.84 7.00 -13.75
CA ALA A 76 16.18 7.74 -12.68
C ALA A 76 14.94 7.02 -12.15
N ALA A 77 14.06 6.56 -13.05
CA ALA A 77 12.86 5.83 -12.67
C ALA A 77 13.16 4.51 -11.95
N ALA A 78 14.25 3.82 -12.32
CA ALA A 78 14.68 2.58 -11.68
C ALA A 78 15.08 2.74 -10.20
N LEU A 79 15.44 3.95 -9.76
CA LEU A 79 15.82 4.23 -8.37
C LEU A 79 14.63 4.58 -7.46
N VAL A 80 13.47 4.95 -8.02
CA VAL A 80 12.34 5.45 -7.23
C VAL A 80 11.78 4.36 -6.30
N ALA A 81 11.43 3.20 -6.84
CA ALA A 81 10.87 2.12 -6.04
C ALA A 81 11.86 1.60 -4.98
N PRO A 82 13.14 1.31 -5.30
CA PRO A 82 14.14 0.96 -4.29
C PRO A 82 14.26 1.97 -3.16
N ALA A 83 14.23 3.27 -3.45
CA ALA A 83 14.35 4.31 -2.43
C ALA A 83 13.13 4.37 -1.49
N VAL A 84 11.91 4.21 -2.03
CA VAL A 84 10.69 4.16 -1.20
C VAL A 84 10.69 2.93 -0.30
N PHE A 85 11.04 1.77 -0.84
CA PHE A 85 11.14 0.53 -0.08
C PHE A 85 12.27 0.57 0.97
N ALA A 86 13.34 1.31 0.71
CA ALA A 86 14.42 1.53 1.68
C ALA A 86 13.95 2.25 2.94
N VAL A 87 12.89 3.09 2.88
CA VAL A 87 12.29 3.70 4.07
C VAL A 87 11.70 2.63 4.99
N GLY A 88 10.89 1.72 4.45
CA GLY A 88 10.33 0.64 5.25
C GLY A 88 11.39 -0.34 5.73
N ARG A 89 12.40 -0.65 4.89
CA ARG A 89 13.51 -1.53 5.27
C ARG A 89 14.42 -0.92 6.34
N LEU A 90 14.63 0.39 6.31
CA LEU A 90 15.34 1.13 7.36
C LEU A 90 14.64 0.98 8.71
N LEU A 91 13.31 1.13 8.76
CA LEU A 91 12.54 0.94 10.00
C LEU A 91 12.61 -0.51 10.49
N ASN A 92 12.50 -1.48 9.59
CA ASN A 92 12.65 -2.90 9.93
C ASN A 92 14.05 -3.19 10.48
N ASP A 93 15.10 -2.66 9.85
CA ASP A 93 16.49 -2.89 10.27
C ASP A 93 16.89 -2.10 11.51
N LEU A 94 16.21 -0.98 11.82
CA LEU A 94 16.40 -0.25 13.07
C LEU A 94 16.01 -1.09 14.30
N GLN A 95 15.12 -2.07 14.12
CA GLN A 95 14.78 -3.05 15.16
C GLN A 95 16.01 -3.83 15.65
N LEU A 96 17.02 -4.04 14.80
CA LEU A 96 18.28 -4.69 15.19
C LEU A 96 19.06 -3.90 16.25
N VAL A 97 18.84 -2.59 16.34
CA VAL A 97 19.46 -1.72 17.35
C VAL A 97 18.63 -1.67 18.63
N VAL A 98 17.30 -1.65 18.51
CA VAL A 98 16.39 -1.46 19.65
C VAL A 98 16.12 -2.77 20.38
N GLY A 99 15.93 -3.87 19.65
CA GLY A 99 15.58 -5.18 20.19
C GLY A 99 15.90 -6.27 19.17
N PRO A 100 17.17 -6.67 19.03
CA PRO A 100 17.58 -7.61 17.98
C PRO A 100 16.92 -8.99 18.06
N ILE A 101 16.53 -9.47 19.25
CA ILE A 101 15.79 -10.74 19.40
C ILE A 101 14.43 -10.71 18.67
N ASP A 102 13.80 -9.54 18.60
CA ASP A 102 12.50 -9.38 17.96
C ASP A 102 12.58 -9.17 16.44
N ALA A 103 13.78 -9.13 15.87
CA ALA A 103 13.98 -8.98 14.44
C ALA A 103 13.80 -10.34 13.73
N SER A 104 12.74 -10.46 12.91
CA SER A 104 12.48 -11.65 12.09
C SER A 104 13.39 -11.71 10.85
N ARG A 105 14.72 -11.75 11.06
CA ARG A 105 15.76 -11.76 10.00
C ARG A 105 16.79 -12.89 10.20
N PRO A 106 16.41 -14.17 10.05
CA PRO A 106 17.31 -15.31 10.29
C PRO A 106 18.56 -15.30 9.40
N GLU A 107 18.48 -14.67 8.23
CA GLU A 107 19.61 -14.46 7.32
C GLU A 107 20.66 -13.48 7.85
N LEU A 108 20.33 -12.69 8.87
CA LEU A 108 21.24 -11.74 9.51
C LEU A 108 21.68 -12.17 10.91
N LEU A 109 20.77 -12.75 11.69
CA LEU A 109 21.06 -13.33 13.01
C LEU A 109 20.07 -14.44 13.37
N ARG A 110 20.53 -15.42 14.15
CA ARG A 110 19.68 -16.44 14.76
C ARG A 110 19.95 -16.47 16.27
N PRO A 111 19.04 -15.94 17.11
CA PRO A 111 19.19 -16.00 18.56
C PRO A 111 19.26 -17.45 19.05
N THR A 112 20.21 -17.76 19.93
CA THR A 112 20.37 -19.08 20.58
C THR A 112 20.04 -19.03 22.07
N SER A 113 19.80 -17.83 22.61
CA SER A 113 19.40 -17.59 24.00
C SER A 113 18.52 -16.33 24.08
N LEU A 114 17.94 -16.09 25.25
CA LEU A 114 17.19 -14.86 25.53
C LEU A 114 18.09 -13.67 25.91
N LEU A 115 19.41 -13.85 25.96
CA LEU A 115 20.35 -12.74 26.15
C LEU A 115 20.40 -11.94 24.84
N PRO A 116 20.09 -10.63 24.87
CA PRO A 116 20.05 -9.82 23.66
C PRO A 116 21.47 -9.67 23.08
N PRO A 117 21.67 -10.02 21.80
CA PRO A 117 22.98 -9.86 21.17
C PRO A 117 23.28 -8.37 20.97
N THR A 118 24.56 -8.00 21.03
CA THR A 118 24.95 -6.60 20.89
C THR A 118 25.09 -6.19 19.43
N PRO A 119 24.56 -5.02 19.02
CA PRO A 119 24.74 -4.53 17.65
C PRO A 119 26.21 -4.19 17.36
N THR A 120 26.68 -4.48 16.15
CA THR A 120 28.08 -4.25 15.73
C THR A 120 28.17 -3.22 14.61
N ALA A 121 29.37 -2.96 14.08
CA ALA A 121 29.58 -2.03 12.97
C ALA A 121 28.71 -2.35 11.73
N GLY A 122 28.40 -3.63 11.47
CA GLY A 122 27.60 -4.03 10.32
C GLY A 122 26.19 -3.44 10.33
N VAL A 123 25.53 -3.32 11.50
CA VAL A 123 24.19 -2.69 11.56
C VAL A 123 24.23 -1.23 11.11
N TRP A 124 25.28 -0.50 11.50
CA TRP A 124 25.41 0.91 11.17
C TRP A 124 25.68 1.12 9.68
N LEU A 125 26.48 0.24 9.06
CA LEU A 125 26.67 0.23 7.61
C LEU A 125 25.36 -0.08 6.87
N LEU A 126 24.57 -1.03 7.39
CA LEU A 126 23.27 -1.39 6.83
C LEU A 126 22.30 -0.19 6.85
N LEU A 127 22.17 0.47 7.99
CA LEU A 127 21.32 1.66 8.15
C LEU A 127 21.80 2.82 7.28
N ALA A 128 23.11 3.10 7.26
CA ALA A 128 23.69 4.13 6.41
C ALA A 128 23.45 3.84 4.92
N GLY A 129 23.55 2.57 4.51
CA GLY A 129 23.24 2.13 3.15
C GLY A 129 21.81 2.47 2.72
N HIS A 130 20.82 2.21 3.58
CA HIS A 130 19.42 2.60 3.32
C HIS A 130 19.24 4.11 3.23
N VAL A 131 19.87 4.88 4.13
CA VAL A 131 19.80 6.35 4.11
C VAL A 131 20.36 6.91 2.80
N LEU A 132 21.50 6.39 2.32
CA LEU A 132 22.07 6.80 1.04
C LEU A 132 21.16 6.42 -0.13
N LEU A 133 20.54 5.24 -0.11
CA LEU A 133 19.61 4.82 -1.16
C LEU A 133 18.35 5.72 -1.21
N ILE A 134 17.83 6.13 -0.05
CA ILE A 134 16.72 7.10 0.05
C ILE A 134 17.15 8.44 -0.57
N ALA A 135 18.31 8.97 -0.18
CA ALA A 135 18.84 10.22 -0.69
C ALA A 135 19.06 10.18 -2.22
N ALA A 136 19.55 9.06 -2.74
CA ALA A 136 19.71 8.83 -4.17
C ALA A 136 18.37 8.87 -4.92
N GLY A 137 17.32 8.23 -4.39
CA GLY A 137 15.99 8.28 -4.97
C GLY A 137 15.40 9.69 -5.01
N VAL A 138 15.58 10.46 -3.93
CA VAL A 138 15.19 11.88 -3.89
C VAL A 138 15.91 12.68 -4.97
N GLY A 139 17.22 12.46 -5.14
CA GLY A 139 18.00 13.08 -6.21
C GLY A 139 17.51 12.69 -7.62
N ALA A 140 17.12 11.44 -7.81
CA ALA A 140 16.61 10.91 -9.09
C ALA A 140 15.21 11.43 -9.44
N MET A 141 14.35 11.75 -8.45
CA MET A 141 13.03 12.31 -8.75
C MET A 141 13.10 13.68 -9.45
N ALA A 142 14.17 14.46 -9.20
CA ALA A 142 14.35 15.76 -9.84
C ALA A 142 14.51 15.66 -11.37
N THR A 143 15.00 14.54 -11.90
CA THR A 143 15.13 14.34 -13.35
C THR A 143 13.82 13.89 -14.00
N LEU A 144 12.95 13.21 -13.24
CA LEU A 144 11.62 12.81 -13.73
C LEU A 144 10.65 14.00 -13.83
N GLY A 145 10.82 15.03 -12.97
CA GLY A 145 9.99 16.23 -13.01
C GLY A 145 10.23 17.16 -14.21
N ALA A 146 11.26 16.90 -15.02
CA ALA A 146 11.63 17.69 -16.19
C ALA A 146 11.17 17.05 -17.53
N GLU A 147 10.32 16.02 -17.46
CA GLU A 147 9.89 15.25 -18.62
C GLU A 147 9.04 16.10 -19.58
N PRO A 148 9.34 16.14 -20.90
CA PRO A 148 8.51 16.82 -21.88
C PRO A 148 7.14 16.11 -21.98
N ASP A 149 6.07 16.89 -22.16
CA ASP A 149 4.67 16.40 -22.23
C ASP A 149 4.38 15.70 -23.58
N VAL A 150 5.20 14.68 -23.91
CA VAL A 150 5.08 13.86 -25.12
C VAL A 150 4.63 12.48 -24.66
N ARG A 151 3.32 12.23 -24.74
CA ARG A 151 2.73 10.92 -24.45
C ARG A 151 3.03 9.96 -25.60
N SER A 152 3.79 8.90 -25.33
CA SER A 152 3.86 7.73 -26.23
C SER A 152 2.74 6.73 -25.91
N GLU A 153 2.52 5.78 -26.83
CA GLU A 153 1.51 4.70 -26.86
C GLU A 153 0.89 4.23 -25.53
N ARG A 154 -0.41 3.86 -25.64
CA ARG A 154 -1.27 3.37 -24.56
C ARG A 154 -0.59 2.23 -23.80
N ALA A 155 -0.27 2.45 -22.52
CA ALA A 155 0.35 1.47 -21.66
C ALA A 155 -0.62 0.34 -21.27
N SER A 156 -0.15 -0.89 -21.19
CA SER A 156 -0.86 -1.95 -20.46
C SER A 156 -0.71 -1.74 -18.95
N PHE A 157 -1.82 -1.43 -18.28
CA PHE A 157 -1.86 -1.18 -16.83
C PHE A 157 -2.24 -2.40 -15.99
N VAL A 158 -2.86 -3.41 -16.60
CA VAL A 158 -3.42 -4.56 -15.87
C VAL A 158 -2.32 -5.34 -15.17
N LEU A 159 -1.31 -5.77 -15.93
CA LEU A 159 -0.25 -6.62 -15.40
C LEU A 159 0.53 -5.93 -14.26
N PRO A 160 1.02 -4.68 -14.40
CA PRO A 160 1.67 -3.99 -13.29
C PRO A 160 0.76 -3.83 -12.06
N ALA A 161 -0.50 -3.42 -12.25
CA ALA A 161 -1.43 -3.23 -11.14
C ALA A 161 -1.69 -4.55 -10.40
N THR A 162 -1.97 -5.63 -11.13
CA THR A 162 -2.18 -6.97 -10.54
C THR A 162 -0.92 -7.48 -9.84
N ALA A 163 0.25 -7.36 -10.47
CA ALA A 163 1.51 -7.77 -9.87
C ALA A 163 1.82 -6.96 -8.59
N GLY A 164 1.58 -5.65 -8.60
CA GLY A 164 1.73 -4.80 -7.42
C GLY A 164 0.80 -5.19 -6.27
N ILE A 165 -0.47 -5.55 -6.56
CA ILE A 165 -1.42 -6.05 -5.55
C ILE A 165 -0.94 -7.40 -4.99
N VAL A 166 -0.54 -8.34 -5.86
CA VAL A 166 -0.03 -9.66 -5.43
C VAL A 166 1.23 -9.52 -4.57
N ALA A 167 2.14 -8.61 -4.94
CA ALA A 167 3.31 -8.27 -4.13
C ALA A 167 2.90 -7.70 -2.77
N GLY A 168 1.93 -6.77 -2.74
CA GLY A 168 1.39 -6.24 -1.48
C GLY A 168 0.84 -7.33 -0.57
N ILE A 169 0.02 -8.25 -1.10
CA ILE A 169 -0.51 -9.39 -0.35
C ILE A 169 0.64 -10.26 0.20
N GLY A 170 1.65 -10.56 -0.64
CA GLY A 170 2.80 -11.36 -0.21
C GLY A 170 3.63 -10.69 0.89
N LEU A 171 3.89 -9.38 0.77
CA LEU A 171 4.61 -8.57 1.77
C LEU A 171 3.84 -8.40 3.08
N PHE A 172 2.51 -8.50 3.02
CA PHE A 172 1.64 -8.41 4.19
C PHE A 172 1.61 -9.71 5.00
N THR A 173 1.95 -10.84 4.39
CA THR A 173 1.93 -12.15 5.06
C THR A 173 3.25 -12.44 5.78
N VAL A 174 3.24 -13.45 6.63
CA VAL A 174 4.42 -13.91 7.36
C VAL A 174 5.52 -14.36 6.38
N PRO A 175 6.80 -13.98 6.57
CA PRO A 175 7.86 -14.27 5.61
C PRO A 175 8.31 -15.73 5.60
N PHE A 176 8.14 -16.47 6.69
CA PHE A 176 8.49 -17.89 6.82
C PHE A 176 7.63 -18.52 7.93
N THR A 177 7.69 -19.84 8.08
CA THR A 177 7.16 -20.53 9.26
C THR A 177 8.32 -20.94 10.17
N SER A 178 8.10 -21.03 11.48
CA SER A 178 9.16 -21.41 12.43
C SER A 178 8.63 -22.40 13.46
N SER A 179 9.39 -23.47 13.70
CA SER A 179 9.20 -24.37 14.84
C SER A 179 10.15 -24.03 16.00
N ASP A 180 11.01 -23.03 15.82
CA ASP A 180 11.99 -22.57 16.81
C ASP A 180 11.41 -21.39 17.61
N ALA A 181 11.25 -21.57 18.92
CA ALA A 181 10.66 -20.56 19.80
C ALA A 181 11.47 -19.26 19.89
N LEU A 182 12.77 -19.30 19.56
CA LEU A 182 13.64 -18.13 19.55
C LEU A 182 13.60 -17.36 18.23
N VAL A 183 13.07 -17.97 17.17
CA VAL A 183 12.94 -17.34 15.85
C VAL A 183 11.47 -17.11 15.55
N GLN A 184 11.00 -15.91 15.84
CA GLN A 184 9.59 -15.58 15.67
C GLN A 184 9.26 -15.20 14.22
N ALA A 185 8.39 -15.99 13.62
CA ALA A 185 7.79 -15.71 12.32
C ALA A 185 6.63 -14.72 12.51
N ARG A 186 6.87 -13.44 12.22
CA ARG A 186 5.87 -12.37 12.41
C ARG A 186 5.53 -11.70 11.07
N GLY A 187 4.25 -11.51 10.80
CA GLY A 187 3.80 -10.57 9.77
C GLY A 187 3.93 -9.11 10.25
N PRO A 188 3.62 -8.11 9.42
CA PRO A 188 3.66 -6.71 9.85
C PRO A 188 2.81 -6.43 11.09
N PHE A 189 1.63 -7.04 11.21
CA PHE A 189 0.73 -6.81 12.36
C PHE A 189 1.17 -7.47 13.66
N ASP A 190 1.87 -8.59 13.58
CA ASP A 190 2.37 -9.32 14.75
C ASP A 190 3.75 -8.80 15.18
N SER A 191 4.29 -7.80 14.47
CA SER A 191 5.63 -7.27 14.69
C SER A 191 5.66 -6.10 15.68
N PRO A 192 6.81 -5.82 16.31
CA PRO A 192 7.00 -4.59 17.07
C PRO A 192 6.74 -3.35 16.21
N THR A 193 6.53 -2.20 16.85
CA THR A 193 6.08 -0.97 16.19
C THR A 193 6.93 -0.54 14.99
N LEU A 194 8.26 -0.66 15.10
CA LEU A 194 9.17 -0.26 14.03
C LEU A 194 9.02 -1.15 12.78
N PRO A 195 9.18 -2.49 12.85
CA PRO A 195 8.90 -3.36 11.72
C PRO A 195 7.45 -3.38 11.26
N MET A 196 6.48 -3.14 12.14
CA MET A 196 5.07 -3.02 11.76
C MET A 196 4.87 -1.84 10.81
N VAL A 197 5.33 -0.65 11.19
CA VAL A 197 5.21 0.55 10.34
C VAL A 197 6.01 0.36 9.04
N GLY A 198 7.24 -0.17 9.12
CA GLY A 198 8.05 -0.43 7.94
C GLY A 198 7.43 -1.45 6.98
N GLY A 199 6.90 -2.56 7.51
CA GLY A 199 6.18 -3.60 6.77
C GLY A 199 4.91 -3.10 6.08
N LEU A 200 4.13 -2.27 6.77
CA LEU A 200 2.91 -1.69 6.20
C LEU A 200 3.22 -0.63 5.12
N LEU A 201 4.28 0.15 5.30
CA LEU A 201 4.77 1.07 4.27
C LEU A 201 5.15 0.32 2.99
N VAL A 202 5.93 -0.76 3.06
CA VAL A 202 6.31 -1.53 1.86
C VAL A 202 5.13 -2.26 1.22
N THR A 203 4.21 -2.77 2.04
CA THR A 203 2.97 -3.42 1.59
C THR A 203 2.13 -2.47 0.74
N LEU A 204 1.96 -1.22 1.17
CA LEU A 204 1.21 -0.20 0.44
C LEU A 204 2.00 0.38 -0.73
N ALA A 205 3.32 0.48 -0.60
CA ALA A 205 4.20 1.00 -1.64
C ALA A 205 4.19 0.11 -2.90
N ALA A 206 4.15 -1.22 -2.75
CA ALA A 206 4.18 -2.16 -3.88
C ALA A 206 3.08 -1.88 -4.94
N PRO A 207 1.77 -1.90 -4.62
CA PRO A 207 0.72 -1.61 -5.60
C PRO A 207 0.75 -0.16 -6.07
N ALA A 208 1.02 0.81 -5.18
CA ALA A 208 1.08 2.22 -5.55
C ALA A 208 2.17 2.51 -6.59
N LEU A 209 3.39 2.00 -6.35
CA LEU A 209 4.52 2.18 -7.25
C LEU A 209 4.36 1.41 -8.56
N ALA A 210 3.71 0.24 -8.54
CA ALA A 210 3.44 -0.50 -9.76
C ALA A 210 2.48 0.29 -10.68
N VAL A 211 1.42 0.88 -10.12
CA VAL A 211 0.49 1.73 -10.87
C VAL A 211 1.16 3.02 -11.33
N LEU A 212 1.95 3.67 -10.46
CA LEU A 212 2.68 4.89 -10.81
C LEU A 212 3.68 4.64 -11.94
N ALA A 213 4.47 3.56 -11.86
CA ALA A 213 5.41 3.18 -12.91
C ALA A 213 4.69 2.86 -14.22
N ALA A 214 3.56 2.13 -14.17
CA ALA A 214 2.75 1.85 -15.35
C ALA A 214 2.17 3.14 -15.99
N SER A 215 1.85 4.14 -15.16
CA SER A 215 1.29 5.43 -15.59
C SER A 215 2.30 6.41 -16.18
N ALA A 216 3.58 6.05 -16.24
CA ALA A 216 4.59 6.92 -16.83
C ALA A 216 4.31 7.20 -18.30
N THR A 217 4.51 8.46 -18.70
CA THR A 217 4.21 9.02 -20.03
C THR A 217 5.15 8.51 -21.11
N THR A 218 6.40 8.19 -20.72
CA THR A 218 7.41 7.60 -21.60
C THR A 218 7.61 6.12 -21.30
N ASN A 219 7.92 5.34 -22.35
CA ASN A 219 8.29 3.94 -22.21
C ASN A 219 9.60 3.78 -21.39
N GLU A 220 10.51 4.75 -21.49
CA GLU A 220 11.77 4.77 -20.73
C GLU A 220 11.55 4.83 -19.22
N ALA A 221 10.73 5.77 -18.75
CA ALA A 221 10.41 5.91 -17.34
C ALA A 221 9.58 4.71 -16.84
N ARG A 222 8.63 4.21 -17.64
CA ARG A 222 7.84 3.01 -17.34
C ARG A 222 8.72 1.79 -17.13
N LYS A 223 9.59 1.49 -18.11
CA LYS A 223 10.54 0.38 -18.06
C LYS A 223 11.45 0.47 -16.84
N GLY A 224 12.00 1.67 -16.60
CA GLY A 224 12.86 1.92 -15.44
C GLY A 224 12.13 1.65 -14.14
N GLY A 225 10.95 2.25 -13.95
CA GLY A 225 10.15 2.09 -12.74
C GLY A 225 9.72 0.64 -12.48
N LEU A 226 9.28 -0.09 -13.50
CA LEU A 226 8.87 -1.50 -13.37
C LEU A 226 10.06 -2.43 -13.06
N LEU A 227 11.20 -2.25 -13.73
CA LEU A 227 12.41 -3.03 -13.44
C LEU A 227 13.02 -2.70 -12.08
N GLY A 228 12.99 -1.43 -11.67
CA GLY A 228 13.39 -1.00 -10.34
C GLY A 228 12.52 -1.60 -9.24
N LEU A 229 11.19 -1.62 -9.46
CA LEU A 229 10.24 -2.28 -8.56
C LEU A 229 10.48 -3.79 -8.50
N ALA A 230 10.64 -4.46 -9.64
CA ALA A 230 10.95 -5.89 -9.69
C ALA A 230 12.24 -6.22 -8.91
N ALA A 231 13.31 -5.44 -9.13
CA ALA A 231 14.59 -5.61 -8.46
C ALA A 231 14.48 -5.47 -6.95
N VAL A 232 13.75 -4.47 -6.43
CA VAL A 232 13.57 -4.34 -4.99
C VAL A 232 12.67 -5.43 -4.40
N LEU A 233 11.63 -5.88 -5.10
CA LEU A 233 10.79 -6.99 -4.63
C LEU A 233 11.58 -8.30 -4.48
N LEU A 234 12.57 -8.57 -5.34
CA LEU A 234 13.48 -9.70 -5.17
C LEU A 234 14.24 -9.65 -3.83
N THR A 235 14.57 -8.45 -3.32
CA THR A 235 15.23 -8.29 -2.02
C THR A 235 14.35 -8.66 -0.83
N PHE A 236 13.03 -8.73 -1.02
CA PHE A 236 12.06 -9.16 0.00
C PHE A 236 11.66 -10.63 -0.18
N ALA A 237 11.63 -11.13 -1.42
CA ALA A 237 11.25 -12.51 -1.71
C ALA A 237 12.37 -13.53 -1.43
N LEU A 238 13.59 -13.25 -1.88
CA LEU A 238 14.64 -14.26 -1.92
C LEU A 238 15.26 -14.59 -0.56
N PRO A 239 15.51 -13.65 0.37
CA PRO A 239 16.08 -14.00 1.66
C PRO A 239 15.22 -14.99 2.46
N PRO A 240 13.89 -14.79 2.65
CA PRO A 240 13.07 -15.77 3.36
C PRO A 240 12.98 -17.14 2.67
N ILE A 241 12.96 -17.18 1.32
CA ILE A 241 13.00 -18.45 0.57
C ILE A 241 14.32 -19.18 0.82
N ALA A 242 15.45 -18.47 0.76
CA ALA A 242 16.77 -19.04 1.04
C ALA A 242 16.86 -19.55 2.49
N THR A 243 16.33 -18.78 3.45
CA THR A 243 16.24 -19.20 4.85
C THR A 243 15.46 -20.50 5.00
N ALA A 244 14.27 -20.60 4.40
CA ALA A 244 13.44 -21.79 4.48
C ALA A 244 14.08 -23.05 3.86
N VAL A 245 15.04 -22.89 2.96
CA VAL A 245 15.78 -23.99 2.33
C VAL A 245 17.04 -24.35 3.12
N ALA A 246 17.73 -23.35 3.69
CA ALA A 246 19.06 -23.50 4.26
C ALA A 246 19.08 -23.65 5.78
N ALA A 247 18.04 -23.21 6.50
CA ALA A 247 18.03 -23.14 7.95
C ALA A 247 17.09 -24.18 8.60
N ASP A 248 17.63 -24.95 9.54
CA ASP A 248 16.85 -25.94 10.28
C ASP A 248 15.78 -25.30 11.17
N GLY A 249 14.57 -25.87 11.16
CA GLY A 249 13.43 -25.41 11.95
C GLY A 249 12.69 -24.20 11.37
N ILE A 250 13.08 -23.74 10.18
CA ILE A 250 12.40 -22.67 9.44
C ILE A 250 11.84 -23.22 8.14
N GLY A 251 10.53 -23.07 7.93
CA GLY A 251 9.82 -23.58 6.77
C GLY A 251 9.35 -22.49 5.82
N PRO A 252 8.92 -22.87 4.60
CA PRO A 252 8.43 -21.92 3.60
C PRO A 252 7.07 -21.35 3.99
N ALA A 253 6.87 -20.06 3.73
CA ALA A 253 5.57 -19.39 3.75
C ALA A 253 5.16 -18.95 2.33
N VAL A 254 3.85 -18.76 2.11
CA VAL A 254 3.31 -18.41 0.79
C VAL A 254 3.73 -17.00 0.34
N GLY A 255 3.91 -16.08 1.28
CA GLY A 255 4.19 -14.67 1.03
C GLY A 255 5.35 -14.40 0.07
N PRO A 256 6.57 -14.85 0.39
CA PRO A 256 7.74 -14.65 -0.47
C PRO A 256 7.56 -15.16 -1.90
N PHE A 257 6.81 -16.25 -2.12
CA PHE A 257 6.56 -16.77 -3.47
C PHE A 257 5.60 -15.89 -4.26
N LEU A 258 4.60 -15.27 -3.61
CA LEU A 258 3.74 -14.27 -4.25
C LEU A 258 4.56 -13.03 -4.67
N VAL A 259 5.45 -12.57 -3.79
CA VAL A 259 6.35 -11.45 -4.08
C VAL A 259 7.31 -11.79 -5.22
N LEU A 260 7.86 -13.01 -5.25
CA LEU A 260 8.70 -13.48 -6.34
C LEU A 260 7.95 -13.53 -7.67
N GLY A 261 6.73 -14.11 -7.68
CA GLY A 261 5.88 -14.16 -8.87
C GLY A 261 5.55 -12.77 -9.42
N ALA A 262 5.24 -11.83 -8.53
CA ALA A 262 5.02 -10.43 -8.90
C ALA A 262 6.28 -9.76 -9.47
N ALA A 263 7.45 -9.97 -8.88
CA ALA A 263 8.71 -9.44 -9.38
C ALA A 263 9.02 -9.94 -10.80
N LEU A 264 8.83 -11.25 -11.04
CA LEU A 264 9.00 -11.86 -12.37
C LEU A 264 7.98 -11.30 -13.38
N ALA A 265 6.72 -11.16 -12.99
CA ALA A 265 5.67 -10.60 -13.83
C ALA A 265 5.95 -9.15 -14.26
N LEU A 266 6.55 -8.34 -13.38
CA LEU A 266 6.95 -6.96 -13.69
C LEU A 266 8.18 -6.90 -14.62
N ALA A 267 9.13 -7.82 -14.47
CA ALA A 267 10.36 -7.85 -15.26
C ALA A 267 10.19 -8.47 -16.65
N TRP A 268 9.36 -9.51 -16.78
CA TRP A 268 9.21 -10.33 -17.98
C TRP A 268 8.93 -9.55 -19.28
N PRO A 269 7.92 -8.65 -19.33
CA PRO A 269 7.59 -7.93 -20.56
C PRO A 269 8.72 -7.02 -21.05
N GLN A 270 9.59 -6.59 -20.14
CA GLN A 270 10.66 -5.63 -20.42
C GLN A 270 11.88 -6.27 -21.08
N GLY A 271 12.06 -7.59 -20.93
CA GLY A 271 13.14 -8.38 -21.54
C GLY A 271 12.75 -8.98 -22.89
N ALA A 272 11.50 -9.42 -23.05
CA ALA A 272 11.01 -10.09 -24.26
C ALA A 272 10.95 -9.18 -25.50
N ALA A 273 10.75 -7.88 -25.31
CA ALA A 273 10.70 -6.90 -26.40
C ALA A 273 11.99 -6.75 -27.22
N LYS A 274 13.11 -7.38 -26.78
CA LYS A 274 14.42 -7.31 -27.46
C LYS A 274 14.74 -8.52 -28.34
N VAL A 275 13.99 -9.61 -28.25
CA VAL A 275 14.25 -10.88 -28.97
C VAL A 275 13.35 -11.02 -30.22
N GLY A 276 12.26 -10.28 -30.29
CA GLY A 276 11.46 -10.14 -31.51
C GLY A 276 12.18 -9.24 -32.52
N THR A 277 12.74 -9.85 -33.56
CA THR A 277 13.17 -9.19 -34.79
C THR A 277 12.12 -8.16 -35.22
N GLU A 278 12.59 -7.01 -35.73
CA GLU A 278 11.80 -5.86 -36.20
C GLU A 278 10.66 -6.17 -37.19
N LYS A 279 10.56 -7.41 -37.66
CA LYS A 279 9.50 -7.93 -38.54
C LYS A 279 8.21 -8.38 -37.84
N ASP A 280 8.21 -8.63 -36.53
CA ASP A 280 6.99 -9.05 -35.80
C ASP A 280 6.31 -7.89 -35.05
N LYS A 281 6.78 -6.65 -35.23
CA LYS A 281 6.18 -5.45 -34.62
C LYS A 281 4.79 -5.08 -35.18
N GLU A 282 4.33 -5.76 -36.24
CA GLU A 282 2.97 -5.56 -36.77
C GLU A 282 1.90 -6.44 -36.12
N GLU A 283 2.26 -7.46 -35.31
CA GLU A 283 1.26 -8.40 -34.74
C GLU A 283 1.49 -8.77 -33.26
N VAL A 284 2.18 -7.93 -32.48
CA VAL A 284 1.92 -7.97 -31.03
C VAL A 284 0.59 -7.27 -30.82
N HIS A 285 -0.49 -8.05 -30.72
CA HIS A 285 -1.76 -7.56 -30.19
C HIS A 285 -1.47 -6.90 -28.84
N ASP A 286 -1.30 -5.58 -28.86
CA ASP A 286 -1.34 -4.75 -27.67
C ASP A 286 -2.61 -5.17 -26.94
N VAL A 287 -2.46 -5.59 -25.69
CA VAL A 287 -3.60 -5.92 -24.84
C VAL A 287 -4.34 -4.61 -24.62
N GLU A 288 -5.26 -4.31 -25.54
CA GLU A 288 -6.17 -3.20 -25.44
C GLU A 288 -6.85 -3.34 -24.09
N LEU A 289 -6.66 -2.33 -23.23
CA LEU A 289 -7.46 -2.25 -22.02
C LEU A 289 -8.93 -2.38 -22.45
N PRO A 290 -9.72 -3.21 -21.75
CA PRO A 290 -11.15 -3.28 -22.01
C PRO A 290 -11.69 -1.86 -22.05
N GLY A 291 -12.46 -1.51 -23.08
CA GLY A 291 -12.98 -0.15 -23.22
C GLY A 291 -13.61 0.33 -21.90
N PRO A 292 -13.61 1.65 -21.61
CA PRO A 292 -13.92 2.20 -20.27
C PRO A 292 -15.21 1.63 -19.65
N ARG A 293 -16.22 1.37 -20.48
CA ARG A 293 -17.47 0.69 -20.09
C ARG A 293 -17.26 -0.70 -19.49
N ARG A 294 -16.38 -1.54 -20.06
CA ARG A 294 -16.05 -2.86 -19.51
C ARG A 294 -15.35 -2.74 -18.15
N LEU A 295 -14.43 -1.79 -17.98
CA LEU A 295 -13.80 -1.54 -16.69
C LEU A 295 -14.79 -1.07 -15.62
N HIS A 296 -15.79 -0.24 -15.98
CA HIS A 296 -16.88 0.12 -15.05
C HIS A 296 -17.72 -1.09 -14.66
N VAL A 297 -18.05 -1.98 -15.60
CA VAL A 297 -18.81 -3.21 -15.32
C VAL A 297 -18.00 -4.16 -14.42
N ILE A 298 -16.71 -4.36 -14.68
CA ILE A 298 -15.84 -5.20 -13.85
C ILE A 298 -15.71 -4.59 -12.44
N ALA A 299 -15.44 -3.29 -12.32
CA ALA A 299 -15.36 -2.61 -11.03
C ALA A 299 -16.68 -2.70 -10.26
N GLY A 300 -17.81 -2.50 -10.94
CA GLY A 300 -19.14 -2.68 -10.36
C GLY A 300 -19.37 -4.13 -9.91
N ALA A 301 -19.00 -5.13 -10.73
CA ALA A 301 -19.19 -6.54 -10.38
C ALA A 301 -18.37 -6.93 -9.15
N LEU A 302 -17.09 -6.51 -9.10
CA LEU A 302 -16.24 -6.69 -7.93
C LEU A 302 -16.79 -5.96 -6.69
N GLY A 303 -17.37 -4.77 -6.88
CA GLY A 303 -18.08 -4.05 -5.80
C GLY A 303 -19.28 -4.83 -5.27
N LEU A 304 -20.10 -5.43 -6.15
CA LEU A 304 -21.22 -6.28 -5.74
C LEU A 304 -20.75 -7.54 -5.01
N VAL A 305 -19.65 -8.16 -5.44
CA VAL A 305 -19.02 -9.28 -4.72
C VAL A 305 -18.54 -8.82 -3.34
N ALA A 306 -17.90 -7.66 -3.25
CA ALA A 306 -17.47 -7.08 -1.98
C ALA A 306 -18.67 -6.84 -1.04
N ALA A 307 -19.77 -6.29 -1.56
CA ALA A 307 -20.99 -6.07 -0.80
C ALA A 307 -21.64 -7.39 -0.33
N ALA A 308 -21.73 -8.40 -1.21
CA ALA A 308 -22.26 -9.71 -0.86
C ALA A 308 -21.41 -10.40 0.22
N ALA A 309 -20.09 -10.33 0.10
CA ALA A 309 -19.16 -10.83 1.10
C ALA A 309 -19.26 -10.05 2.43
N ALA A 310 -19.49 -8.74 2.41
CA ALA A 310 -19.75 -7.96 3.62
C ALA A 310 -21.07 -8.37 4.30
N VAL A 311 -22.13 -8.63 3.54
CA VAL A 311 -23.41 -9.16 4.08
C VAL A 311 -23.20 -10.54 4.70
N ALA A 312 -22.48 -11.43 4.00
CA ALA A 312 -22.14 -12.75 4.53
C ALA A 312 -21.32 -12.62 5.82
N GLY A 313 -20.30 -11.75 5.84
CA GLY A 313 -19.53 -11.44 7.04
C GLY A 313 -20.41 -10.92 8.17
N ALA A 314 -21.35 -10.01 7.90
CA ALA A 314 -22.25 -9.44 8.90
C ALA A 314 -23.28 -10.42 9.49
N THR A 315 -23.52 -11.54 8.82
CA THR A 315 -24.57 -12.52 9.16
C THR A 315 -24.03 -13.87 9.62
N THR A 316 -22.71 -14.05 9.58
CA THR A 316 -22.04 -15.28 10.00
C THR A 316 -21.16 -15.01 11.21
N ASP A 317 -20.98 -16.02 12.04
CA ASP A 317 -20.21 -15.87 13.26
C ASP A 317 -18.73 -15.63 12.95
N HIS A 318 -18.16 -14.58 13.56
CA HIS A 318 -16.73 -14.27 13.50
C HIS A 318 -15.88 -15.09 14.46
N LEU A 319 -16.50 -15.67 15.50
CA LEU A 319 -15.80 -16.42 16.54
C LEU A 319 -16.49 -17.76 16.80
N VAL A 320 -15.69 -18.81 16.88
CA VAL A 320 -16.11 -20.15 17.28
C VAL A 320 -15.44 -20.46 18.62
N PHE A 321 -16.26 -20.83 19.61
CA PHE A 321 -15.81 -21.20 20.95
C PHE A 321 -15.93 -22.71 21.17
N PRO A 322 -15.09 -23.31 22.03
CA PRO A 322 -15.24 -24.70 22.45
C PRO A 322 -16.62 -25.00 23.03
N ALA A 323 -17.06 -26.25 22.89
CA ALA A 323 -18.37 -26.69 23.38
C ALA A 323 -18.57 -26.37 24.87
N GLY A 324 -19.69 -25.72 25.21
CA GLY A 324 -20.04 -25.32 26.57
C GLY A 324 -19.86 -23.84 26.89
N LEU A 325 -19.25 -23.05 26.00
CA LEU A 325 -19.13 -21.59 26.14
C LEU A 325 -20.04 -20.86 25.14
N THR A 326 -20.81 -19.87 25.61
CA THR A 326 -21.60 -19.00 24.73
C THR A 326 -20.72 -17.91 24.14
N ALA A 327 -20.65 -17.83 22.81
CA ALA A 327 -19.91 -16.78 22.13
C ALA A 327 -20.52 -15.39 22.44
N PRO A 328 -19.71 -14.37 22.78
CA PRO A 328 -20.19 -13.00 22.83
C PRO A 328 -20.62 -12.54 21.43
N THR A 329 -21.69 -11.75 21.35
CA THR A 329 -22.15 -11.21 20.07
C THR A 329 -21.20 -10.13 19.58
N ASP A 330 -20.65 -10.30 18.37
CA ASP A 330 -19.83 -9.29 17.73
C ASP A 330 -20.71 -8.15 17.19
N TYR A 331 -20.85 -7.10 18.01
CA TYR A 331 -21.58 -5.90 17.63
C TYR A 331 -20.83 -5.05 16.59
N ALA A 332 -19.50 -5.16 16.48
CA ALA A 332 -18.71 -4.36 15.54
C ALA A 332 -18.98 -4.77 14.09
N ALA A 333 -19.24 -6.07 13.85
CA ALA A 333 -19.68 -6.61 12.56
C ALA A 333 -20.93 -5.93 11.99
N ARG A 334 -21.79 -5.32 12.81
CA ARG A 334 -23.00 -4.62 12.34
C ARG A 334 -22.70 -3.44 11.43
N LEU A 335 -21.50 -2.86 11.50
CA LEU A 335 -21.07 -1.79 10.61
C LEU A 335 -20.85 -2.27 9.15
N LEU A 336 -20.73 -3.58 8.93
CA LEU A 336 -20.66 -4.17 7.59
C LEU A 336 -21.95 -3.98 6.79
N TRP A 337 -23.12 -3.88 7.44
CA TRP A 337 -24.39 -3.64 6.77
C TRP A 337 -24.45 -2.30 6.02
N PRO A 338 -24.24 -1.14 6.66
CA PRO A 338 -24.25 0.13 5.94
C PRO A 338 -23.11 0.22 4.91
N ALA A 339 -21.95 -0.39 5.16
CA ALA A 339 -20.88 -0.50 4.16
C ALA A 339 -21.34 -1.30 2.93
N ALA A 340 -21.93 -2.48 3.13
CA ALA A 340 -22.44 -3.33 2.05
C ALA A 340 -23.51 -2.61 1.21
N ILE A 341 -24.46 -1.93 1.87
CA ILE A 341 -25.51 -1.16 1.20
C ILE A 341 -24.90 -0.05 0.35
N ALA A 342 -23.98 0.74 0.92
CA ALA A 342 -23.33 1.83 0.21
C ALA A 342 -22.58 1.34 -1.05
N ILE A 343 -21.81 0.26 -0.92
CA ILE A 343 -21.08 -0.33 -2.04
C ILE A 343 -22.02 -0.93 -3.06
N ALA A 344 -23.04 -1.70 -2.66
CA ALA A 344 -23.96 -2.34 -3.58
C ALA A 344 -24.68 -1.32 -4.47
N VAL A 345 -25.18 -0.22 -3.87
CA VAL A 345 -25.88 0.85 -4.59
C VAL A 345 -24.94 1.53 -5.58
N LEU A 346 -23.74 1.93 -5.15
CA LEU A 346 -22.78 2.62 -6.01
C LEU A 346 -22.19 1.71 -7.09
N ALA A 347 -21.99 0.43 -6.79
CA ALA A 347 -21.56 -0.59 -7.74
C ALA A 347 -22.59 -0.81 -8.85
N ALA A 348 -23.86 -1.00 -8.49
CA ALA A 348 -24.95 -1.12 -9.44
C ALA A 348 -25.10 0.15 -10.30
N ALA A 349 -25.01 1.33 -9.67
CA ALA A 349 -25.07 2.60 -10.38
C ALA A 349 -23.87 2.81 -11.32
N LEU A 350 -22.66 2.35 -10.96
CA LEU A 350 -21.46 2.43 -11.80
C LEU A 350 -21.60 1.61 -13.08
N MET A 351 -22.28 0.45 -13.03
CA MET A 351 -22.54 -0.36 -14.22
C MET A 351 -23.39 0.36 -15.28
N VAL A 352 -24.18 1.35 -14.86
CA VAL A 352 -25.09 2.11 -15.72
C VAL A 352 -24.54 3.51 -16.04
N LYS A 353 -23.91 4.18 -15.07
CA LYS A 353 -23.45 5.57 -15.16
C LYS A 353 -21.99 5.71 -14.75
N ALA A 354 -21.13 5.94 -15.74
CA ALA A 354 -19.70 6.23 -15.54
C ALA A 354 -19.43 7.40 -14.59
N ALA A 355 -20.35 8.37 -14.50
CA ALA A 355 -20.25 9.54 -13.62
C ALA A 355 -20.12 9.18 -12.14
N VAL A 356 -20.63 8.01 -11.71
CA VAL A 356 -20.63 7.53 -10.33
C VAL A 356 -19.25 7.04 -9.87
N ARG A 357 -18.36 6.72 -10.81
CA ARG A 357 -17.04 6.13 -10.52
C ARG A 357 -16.24 6.83 -9.41
N PRO A 358 -16.11 8.17 -9.37
CA PRO A 358 -15.34 8.81 -8.31
C PRO A 358 -15.97 8.62 -6.93
N ALA A 359 -17.30 8.67 -6.82
CA ALA A 359 -18.00 8.39 -5.57
C ALA A 359 -17.78 6.93 -5.14
N PHE A 360 -17.87 6.00 -6.08
CA PHE A 360 -17.65 4.57 -5.84
C PHE A 360 -16.25 4.28 -5.28
N ILE A 361 -15.19 4.82 -5.89
CA ILE A 361 -13.80 4.62 -5.43
C ILE A 361 -13.60 5.12 -3.99
N VAL A 362 -14.23 6.23 -3.61
CA VAL A 362 -14.08 6.74 -2.24
C VAL A 362 -14.90 5.90 -1.28
N ALA A 363 -16.12 5.53 -1.69
CA ALA A 363 -17.02 4.72 -0.87
C ALA A 363 -16.47 3.32 -0.58
N THR A 364 -15.62 2.72 -1.43
CA THR A 364 -14.95 1.43 -1.12
C THR A 364 -14.19 1.44 0.20
N ALA A 365 -13.78 2.61 0.71
CA ALA A 365 -13.15 2.74 2.03
C ALA A 365 -14.10 2.45 3.21
N THR A 366 -15.42 2.41 3.00
CA THR A 366 -16.40 1.95 4.00
C THR A 366 -16.23 0.48 4.37
N VAL A 367 -15.69 -0.33 3.46
CA VAL A 367 -15.43 -1.76 3.69
C VAL A 367 -14.32 -1.97 4.73
N PRO A 368 -13.07 -1.44 4.55
CA PRO A 368 -12.04 -1.56 5.56
C PRO A 368 -12.41 -0.84 6.86
N LEU A 369 -13.19 0.26 6.82
CA LEU A 369 -13.73 0.91 8.00
C LEU A 369 -14.56 -0.06 8.87
N ALA A 370 -15.50 -0.76 8.25
CA ALA A 370 -16.36 -1.72 8.94
C ALA A 370 -15.61 -3.00 9.33
N ALA A 371 -14.78 -3.52 8.42
CA ALA A 371 -13.98 -4.73 8.64
C ALA A 371 -12.98 -4.56 9.78
N GLY A 372 -12.34 -3.39 9.90
CA GLY A 372 -11.36 -3.12 10.94
C GLY A 372 -11.93 -3.35 12.34
N GLY A 373 -13.12 -2.81 12.62
CA GLY A 373 -13.77 -2.99 13.92
C GLY A 373 -14.14 -4.45 14.22
N ALA A 374 -14.65 -5.19 13.23
CA ALA A 374 -15.02 -6.60 13.39
C ALA A 374 -13.79 -7.50 13.60
N LEU A 375 -12.73 -7.29 12.80
CA LEU A 375 -11.53 -8.11 12.87
C LEU A 375 -10.70 -7.82 14.13
N ASP A 376 -10.69 -6.59 14.64
CA ASP A 376 -9.98 -6.24 15.89
C ASP A 376 -10.47 -7.08 17.07
N ALA A 377 -11.79 -7.26 17.20
CA ALA A 377 -12.39 -8.11 18.22
C ALA A 377 -11.98 -9.59 18.06
N VAL A 378 -11.83 -10.05 16.82
CA VAL A 378 -11.41 -11.42 16.52
C VAL A 378 -9.96 -11.64 16.92
N PHE A 379 -9.06 -10.74 16.52
CA PHE A 379 -7.64 -10.85 16.88
C PHE A 379 -7.45 -10.89 18.40
N ALA A 380 -8.09 -9.98 19.13
CA ALA A 380 -8.07 -9.97 20.59
C ALA A 380 -8.61 -11.28 21.21
N ALA A 381 -9.67 -11.85 20.64
CA ALA A 381 -10.23 -13.11 21.13
C ALA A 381 -9.37 -14.34 20.79
N THR A 382 -8.70 -14.34 19.64
CA THR A 382 -7.83 -15.45 19.22
C THR A 382 -6.57 -15.57 20.10
N GLU A 383 -6.09 -14.47 20.66
CA GLU A 383 -5.03 -14.49 21.68
C GLU A 383 -5.48 -15.23 22.96
N LEU A 384 -6.80 -15.31 23.20
CA LEU A 384 -7.41 -15.93 24.38
C LEU A 384 -8.02 -17.31 24.08
N SER A 385 -7.57 -17.99 23.02
CA SER A 385 -7.98 -19.35 22.61
C SER A 385 -9.29 -19.49 21.81
N ALA A 386 -9.90 -18.37 21.36
CA ALA A 386 -11.03 -18.45 20.42
C ALA A 386 -10.55 -18.80 19.01
N GLN A 387 -11.40 -19.45 18.20
CA GLN A 387 -11.09 -19.73 16.80
C GLN A 387 -11.80 -18.77 15.85
N PRO A 388 -11.15 -18.35 14.75
CA PRO A 388 -11.82 -17.57 13.69
C PRO A 388 -12.98 -18.35 13.07
N GLY A 389 -14.17 -17.76 13.07
CA GLY A 389 -15.35 -18.28 12.38
C GLY A 389 -15.38 -17.95 10.89
N ALA A 390 -16.41 -18.46 10.20
CA ALA A 390 -16.60 -18.23 8.76
C ALA A 390 -16.75 -16.73 8.41
N GLY A 391 -17.32 -15.94 9.32
CA GLY A 391 -17.52 -14.50 9.10
C GLY A 391 -16.22 -13.73 8.91
N VAL A 392 -15.11 -14.20 9.51
CA VAL A 392 -13.78 -13.61 9.32
C VAL A 392 -13.37 -13.67 7.86
N TRP A 393 -13.53 -14.84 7.25
CA TRP A 393 -13.12 -15.07 5.86
C TRP A 393 -13.99 -14.29 4.88
N PHE A 394 -15.30 -14.17 5.14
CA PHE A 394 -16.17 -13.32 4.33
C PHE A 394 -15.85 -11.83 4.48
N THR A 395 -15.54 -11.36 5.68
CA THR A 395 -15.06 -9.98 5.90
C THR A 395 -13.75 -9.71 5.16
N VAL A 396 -12.78 -10.62 5.24
CA VAL A 396 -11.50 -10.52 4.52
C VAL A 396 -11.73 -10.54 3.00
N ALA A 397 -12.59 -11.43 2.50
CA ALA A 397 -12.95 -11.50 1.09
C ALA A 397 -13.62 -10.19 0.61
N SER A 398 -14.44 -9.56 1.46
CA SER A 398 -15.05 -8.26 1.18
C SER A 398 -14.00 -7.16 1.02
N VAL A 399 -13.02 -7.09 1.93
CA VAL A 399 -11.91 -6.12 1.84
C VAL A 399 -11.11 -6.34 0.55
N ALA A 400 -10.77 -7.60 0.24
CA ALA A 400 -10.02 -7.95 -0.97
C ALA A 400 -10.78 -7.57 -2.25
N ALA A 401 -12.06 -7.93 -2.35
CA ALA A 401 -12.91 -7.59 -3.49
C ALA A 401 -13.12 -6.07 -3.60
N GLY A 402 -13.28 -5.36 -2.46
CA GLY A 402 -13.40 -3.91 -2.41
C GLY A 402 -12.14 -3.20 -2.91
N ALA A 403 -10.96 -3.69 -2.51
CA ALA A 403 -9.68 -3.20 -3.01
C ALA A 403 -9.51 -3.44 -4.52
N ALA A 404 -9.88 -4.63 -5.01
CA ALA A 404 -9.85 -4.95 -6.43
C ALA A 404 -10.83 -4.06 -7.23
N ALA A 405 -12.02 -3.78 -6.69
CA ALA A 405 -13.00 -2.88 -7.28
C ALA A 405 -12.48 -1.44 -7.35
N ALA A 406 -11.90 -0.94 -6.25
CA ALA A 406 -11.28 0.37 -6.19
C ALA A 406 -10.13 0.52 -7.19
N GLY A 407 -9.26 -0.49 -7.27
CA GLY A 407 -8.16 -0.55 -8.25
C GLY A 407 -8.67 -0.53 -9.69
N THR A 408 -9.66 -1.35 -10.01
CA THR A 408 -10.27 -1.39 -11.35
C THR A 408 -10.95 -0.06 -11.72
N ALA A 409 -11.65 0.56 -10.77
CA ALA A 409 -12.26 1.87 -10.98
C ALA A 409 -11.20 2.99 -11.11
N ALA A 410 -10.08 2.90 -10.39
CA ALA A 410 -8.96 3.83 -10.57
C ALA A 410 -8.35 3.70 -11.97
N LEU A 411 -8.15 2.47 -12.46
CA LEU A 411 -7.71 2.20 -13.83
C LEU A 411 -8.67 2.78 -14.88
N ALA A 412 -9.98 2.59 -14.70
CA ALA A 412 -10.98 3.22 -15.57
C ALA A 412 -10.87 4.76 -15.57
N GLY A 413 -10.53 5.35 -14.42
CA GLY A 413 -10.27 6.78 -14.31
C GLY A 413 -8.99 7.25 -15.00
N ALA A 414 -7.96 6.41 -15.07
CA ALA A 414 -6.74 6.70 -15.83
C ALA A 414 -7.05 6.72 -17.34
N VAL A 415 -7.78 5.71 -17.83
CA VAL A 415 -8.22 5.64 -19.24
C VAL A 415 -9.05 6.86 -19.63
N GLU A 416 -10.00 7.30 -18.77
CA GLU A 416 -10.81 8.49 -19.05
C GLU A 416 -10.03 9.82 -19.05
N ARG A 417 -8.85 9.87 -18.41
CA ARG A 417 -7.98 11.07 -18.42
C ARG A 417 -7.17 11.20 -19.71
N ASP A 418 -6.98 10.11 -20.44
CA ASP A 418 -6.23 10.10 -21.69
C ASP A 418 -7.01 10.71 -22.86
N GLU A 419 -8.34 10.82 -22.73
CA GLU A 419 -9.22 11.24 -23.83
C GLU A 419 -9.48 12.75 -23.91
N VAL A 420 -9.11 13.56 -22.90
CA VAL A 420 -9.56 14.96 -22.85
C VAL A 420 -8.56 15.92 -22.18
N GLY A 421 -8.24 17.03 -22.86
CA GLY A 421 -7.38 18.10 -22.33
C GLY A 421 -7.89 18.75 -21.02
N ILE A 422 -6.96 19.24 -20.21
CA ILE A 422 -7.22 19.84 -18.88
C ILE A 422 -7.19 21.37 -19.00
N ALA A 423 -8.36 22.03 -18.94
CA ALA A 423 -8.41 23.45 -18.64
C ALA A 423 -8.21 23.67 -17.13
N LYS A 424 -7.18 24.40 -16.74
CA LYS A 424 -6.92 24.77 -15.34
C LYS A 424 -7.83 25.95 -14.96
N ALA A 425 -8.95 25.67 -14.31
CA ALA A 425 -9.76 26.69 -13.65
C ALA A 425 -9.53 26.61 -12.13
N GLU A 426 -9.24 27.75 -11.49
CA GLU A 426 -9.07 27.81 -10.04
C GLU A 426 -10.42 27.63 -9.33
N PRO A 427 -10.48 26.84 -8.23
CA PRO A 427 -11.71 26.66 -7.48
C PRO A 427 -12.08 27.93 -6.70
N PRO A 428 -13.38 28.28 -6.62
CA PRO A 428 -13.81 29.47 -5.88
C PRO A 428 -13.61 29.30 -4.36
N LEU A 429 -13.31 30.39 -3.66
CA LEU A 429 -12.98 30.39 -2.24
C LEU A 429 -14.03 29.70 -1.33
N PRO A 430 -15.36 29.86 -1.53
CA PRO A 430 -16.36 29.16 -0.71
C PRO A 430 -16.28 27.64 -0.81
N LEU A 431 -15.94 27.10 -1.99
CA LEU A 431 -15.76 25.66 -2.19
C LEU A 431 -14.49 25.17 -1.47
N ILE A 432 -13.40 25.93 -1.55
CA ILE A 432 -12.15 25.62 -0.84
C ILE A 432 -12.43 25.59 0.68
N ALA A 433 -13.07 26.63 1.20
CA ALA A 433 -13.40 26.73 2.62
C ALA A 433 -14.31 25.57 3.08
N GLY A 434 -15.41 25.30 2.37
CA GLY A 434 -16.33 24.21 2.70
C GLY A 434 -15.65 22.84 2.68
N THR A 435 -14.82 22.59 1.67
CA THR A 435 -14.09 21.32 1.51
C THR A 435 -13.03 21.14 2.59
N MET A 436 -12.31 22.21 2.96
CA MET A 436 -11.32 22.19 4.04
C MET A 436 -11.97 21.98 5.41
N ILE A 437 -13.10 22.64 5.68
CA ILE A 437 -13.88 22.43 6.91
C ILE A 437 -14.35 20.97 6.98
N ALA A 438 -14.88 20.42 5.89
CA ALA A 438 -15.31 19.02 5.84
C ALA A 438 -14.14 18.06 6.13
N ALA A 439 -12.97 18.30 5.53
CA ALA A 439 -11.77 17.49 5.77
C ALA A 439 -11.28 17.57 7.23
N LEU A 440 -11.27 18.76 7.84
CA LEU A 440 -10.90 18.94 9.25
C LEU A 440 -11.88 18.24 10.20
N LEU A 441 -13.18 18.36 9.93
CA LEU A 441 -14.21 17.64 10.69
C LEU A 441 -14.04 16.12 10.55
N ALA A 442 -13.70 15.63 9.36
CA ALA A 442 -13.40 14.22 9.13
C ALA A 442 -12.18 13.76 9.95
N VAL A 443 -11.09 14.54 9.98
CA VAL A 443 -9.93 14.24 10.85
C VAL A 443 -10.38 14.08 12.30
N GLY A 444 -11.18 15.01 12.82
CA GLY A 444 -11.73 14.91 14.18
C GLY A 444 -12.64 13.69 14.38
N ALA A 445 -13.46 13.34 13.40
CA ALA A 445 -14.37 12.19 13.44
C ALA A 445 -13.66 10.82 13.53
N PHE A 446 -12.49 10.71 12.91
CA PHE A 446 -11.66 9.49 12.94
C PHE A 446 -10.63 9.51 14.08
N ALA A 447 -10.17 10.68 14.50
CA ALA A 447 -9.25 10.83 15.63
C ALA A 447 -9.93 10.60 16.99
N LEU A 448 -11.21 10.94 17.11
CA LEU A 448 -11.95 10.89 18.36
C LEU A 448 -12.95 9.71 18.42
N PRO A 449 -13.27 9.21 19.62
CA PRO A 449 -14.18 8.09 19.79
C PRO A 449 -15.62 8.47 19.40
N VAL A 450 -16.28 7.58 18.66
CA VAL A 450 -17.71 7.69 18.31
C VAL A 450 -18.61 7.21 19.45
N LEU A 451 -18.13 6.30 20.29
CA LEU A 451 -18.82 5.88 21.53
C LEU A 451 -17.88 5.88 22.72
N ARG A 452 -18.45 6.16 23.90
CA ARG A 452 -17.76 6.11 25.20
C ARG A 452 -18.59 5.30 26.19
N ALA A 453 -17.92 4.57 27.07
CA ALA A 453 -18.49 3.94 28.26
C ALA A 453 -17.38 3.78 29.32
N SER A 454 -17.74 3.52 30.58
CA SER A 454 -16.78 3.39 31.70
C SER A 454 -15.74 2.30 31.47
N ASP A 455 -16.16 1.18 30.90
CA ASP A 455 -15.34 -0.03 30.74
C ASP A 455 -15.03 -0.35 29.27
N TYR A 456 -15.09 0.67 28.40
CA TYR A 456 -14.87 0.52 26.98
C TYR A 456 -13.67 1.35 26.50
N VAL A 457 -12.66 0.67 25.97
CA VAL A 457 -11.53 1.31 25.31
C VAL A 457 -11.86 1.47 23.83
N PRO A 458 -12.03 2.71 23.32
CA PRO A 458 -12.36 2.92 21.93
C PRO A 458 -11.17 2.71 21.01
N ILE A 459 -11.42 2.10 19.85
CA ILE A 459 -10.44 2.02 18.77
C ILE A 459 -10.23 3.43 18.19
N GLY A 460 -9.01 3.95 18.32
CA GLY A 460 -8.59 5.22 17.72
C GLY A 460 -7.83 4.98 16.42
N ALA A 461 -7.92 5.90 15.46
CA ALA A 461 -7.18 5.80 14.19
C ALA A 461 -5.65 5.79 14.38
N PHE A 462 -5.14 6.34 15.48
CA PHE A 462 -3.70 6.42 15.77
C PHE A 462 -3.23 5.40 16.81
N GLY A 463 -4.09 4.45 17.20
CA GLY A 463 -3.72 3.34 18.08
C GLY A 463 -2.82 2.28 17.41
N LEU A 464 -2.74 2.32 16.07
CA LEU A 464 -1.95 1.42 15.22
C LEU A 464 -2.30 -0.09 15.32
N GLY A 465 -3.31 -0.47 16.09
CA GLY A 465 -3.89 -1.82 16.08
C GLY A 465 -4.68 -2.12 14.81
N VAL A 466 -5.14 -3.36 14.62
CA VAL A 466 -5.82 -3.82 13.40
C VAL A 466 -7.03 -2.93 13.07
N GLY A 467 -7.87 -2.62 14.06
CA GLY A 467 -9.01 -1.73 13.87
C GLY A 467 -8.66 -0.28 13.49
N SER A 468 -7.47 0.20 13.89
CA SER A 468 -6.99 1.55 13.56
C SER A 468 -6.75 1.73 12.06
N TRP A 469 -6.34 0.68 11.35
CA TRP A 469 -6.07 0.78 9.91
C TRP A 469 -7.33 0.96 9.07
N GLY A 470 -8.44 0.34 9.46
CA GLY A 470 -9.74 0.58 8.84
C GLY A 470 -10.15 2.05 8.92
N LEU A 471 -9.94 2.67 10.09
CA LEU A 471 -10.19 4.09 10.33
C LEU A 471 -9.25 4.99 9.52
N LEU A 472 -7.95 4.65 9.46
CA LEU A 472 -6.95 5.41 8.69
C LEU A 472 -7.25 5.37 7.20
N VAL A 473 -7.59 4.20 6.63
CA VAL A 473 -7.94 4.07 5.22
C VAL A 473 -9.15 4.93 4.88
N ALA A 474 -10.18 4.92 5.72
CA ALA A 474 -11.38 5.75 5.55
C ALA A 474 -11.07 7.26 5.65
N LEU A 475 -10.26 7.66 6.64
CA LEU A 475 -9.83 9.05 6.80
C LEU A 475 -9.03 9.54 5.59
N VAL A 476 -8.02 8.75 5.17
CA VAL A 476 -7.18 9.09 4.02
C VAL A 476 -8.02 9.17 2.75
N ALA A 477 -8.94 8.23 2.53
CA ALA A 477 -9.84 8.27 1.38
C ALA A 477 -10.68 9.56 1.36
N ALA A 478 -11.26 9.97 2.49
CA ALA A 478 -12.05 11.20 2.59
C ALA A 478 -11.20 12.46 2.35
N VAL A 479 -10.01 12.56 2.95
CA VAL A 479 -9.11 13.72 2.81
C VAL A 479 -8.54 13.81 1.39
N VAL A 480 -8.13 12.69 0.80
CA VAL A 480 -7.63 12.64 -0.58
C VAL A 480 -8.76 12.98 -1.56
N ALA A 481 -9.98 12.47 -1.34
CA ALA A 481 -11.14 12.84 -2.15
C ALA A 481 -11.41 14.35 -2.10
N ALA A 482 -11.34 14.96 -0.91
CA ALA A 482 -11.49 16.40 -0.72
C ALA A 482 -10.43 17.20 -1.50
N ALA A 483 -9.16 16.81 -1.38
CA ALA A 483 -8.05 17.47 -2.07
C ALA A 483 -8.15 17.34 -3.61
N ILE A 484 -8.51 16.16 -4.11
CA ILE A 484 -8.66 15.90 -5.54
C ILE A 484 -9.90 16.63 -6.09
N ALA A 485 -11.00 16.70 -5.33
CA ALA A 485 -12.25 17.33 -5.77
C ALA A 485 -12.08 18.81 -6.15
N LEU A 486 -11.18 19.53 -5.45
CA LEU A 486 -10.88 20.93 -5.75
C LEU A 486 -10.23 21.13 -7.13
N LYS A 487 -9.52 20.12 -7.63
CA LYS A 487 -8.82 20.14 -8.93
C LYS A 487 -9.54 19.35 -10.02
N ALA A 488 -10.53 18.53 -9.66
CA ALA A 488 -11.31 17.72 -10.59
C ALA A 488 -12.37 18.55 -11.33
N ARG A 489 -12.94 18.03 -12.43
CA ARG A 489 -14.11 18.66 -13.08
C ARG A 489 -15.31 18.76 -12.13
N PRO A 490 -16.23 19.74 -12.28
CA PRO A 490 -17.37 19.94 -11.39
C PRO A 490 -18.09 18.65 -10.99
N ASP A 491 -18.68 17.92 -11.95
CA ASP A 491 -19.41 16.68 -11.67
C ASP A 491 -18.57 15.60 -10.99
N ARG A 492 -17.30 15.46 -11.40
CA ARG A 492 -16.39 14.45 -10.86
C ARG A 492 -15.92 14.82 -9.44
N GLY A 493 -15.70 16.10 -9.19
CA GLY A 493 -15.39 16.63 -7.87
C GLY A 493 -16.57 16.51 -6.92
N ALA A 494 -17.79 16.80 -7.38
CA ALA A 494 -19.01 16.57 -6.61
C ALA A 494 -19.18 15.10 -6.24
N ALA A 495 -18.97 14.18 -7.20
CA ALA A 495 -19.01 12.74 -6.94
C ALA A 495 -17.97 12.29 -5.90
N LEU A 496 -16.73 12.81 -5.94
CA LEU A 496 -15.71 12.52 -4.91
C LEU A 496 -16.18 12.96 -3.51
N LEU A 497 -16.76 14.17 -3.40
CA LEU A 497 -17.27 14.71 -2.14
C LEU A 497 -18.48 13.92 -1.63
N LEU A 498 -19.38 13.46 -2.52
CA LEU A 498 -20.47 12.55 -2.15
C LEU A 498 -19.94 11.21 -1.63
N GLY A 499 -18.90 10.66 -2.25
CA GLY A 499 -18.23 9.46 -1.74
C GLY A 499 -17.62 9.66 -0.35
N ALA A 500 -17.00 10.82 -0.09
CA ALA A 500 -16.48 11.17 1.24
C ALA A 500 -17.60 11.32 2.28
N ALA A 501 -18.75 11.91 1.89
CA ALA A 501 -19.94 11.99 2.74
C ALA A 501 -20.47 10.59 3.12
N VAL A 502 -20.45 9.63 2.18
CA VAL A 502 -20.82 8.23 2.47
C VAL A 502 -19.88 7.62 3.51
N VAL A 503 -18.57 7.82 3.37
CA VAL A 503 -17.57 7.30 4.33
C VAL A 503 -17.78 7.87 5.74
N THR A 504 -17.95 9.20 5.87
CA THR A 504 -18.21 9.82 7.17
C THR A 504 -19.60 9.48 7.72
N GLY A 505 -20.58 9.26 6.85
CA GLY A 505 -21.92 8.81 7.22
C GLY A 505 -21.90 7.42 7.83
N VAL A 506 -21.16 6.47 7.22
CA VAL A 506 -20.95 5.13 7.81
C VAL A 506 -20.24 5.24 9.16
N ARG A 507 -19.22 6.10 9.30
CA ARG A 507 -18.57 6.35 10.60
C ARG A 507 -19.55 6.87 11.66
N ALA A 508 -20.50 7.73 11.29
CA ALA A 508 -21.54 8.21 12.21
C ALA A 508 -22.51 7.10 12.64
N LEU A 509 -22.78 6.11 11.78
CA LEU A 509 -23.66 4.97 12.09
C LEU A 509 -23.04 3.96 13.07
N GLU A 510 -21.75 4.07 13.40
CA GLU A 510 -21.12 3.18 14.38
C GLU A 510 -21.79 3.27 15.75
N TYR A 511 -22.10 4.46 16.26
CA TYR A 511 -22.75 4.58 17.57
C TYR A 511 -24.10 3.84 17.63
N PRO A 512 -25.12 4.16 16.81
CA PRO A 512 -26.43 3.52 16.93
C PRO A 512 -26.40 2.01 16.65
N LEU A 513 -25.47 1.53 15.82
CA LEU A 513 -25.39 0.11 15.46
C LEU A 513 -24.58 -0.72 16.44
N THR A 514 -23.56 -0.14 17.07
CA THR A 514 -22.58 -0.87 17.89
C THR A 514 -22.62 -0.52 19.38
N ALA A 515 -23.46 0.43 19.82
CA ALA A 515 -23.56 0.88 21.22
C ALA A 515 -23.75 -0.27 22.22
N ALA A 516 -24.44 -1.35 21.83
CA ALA A 516 -24.65 -2.52 22.68
C ALA A 516 -23.35 -3.29 23.03
N ARG A 517 -22.19 -2.94 22.44
CA ARG A 517 -20.88 -3.50 22.81
C ARG A 517 -20.38 -3.06 24.19
N ALA A 518 -20.97 -2.01 24.76
CA ALA A 518 -20.60 -1.51 26.08
C ALA A 518 -21.84 -1.08 26.88
N ALA A 519 -21.96 -1.56 28.12
CA ALA A 519 -23.01 -1.12 29.03
C ALA A 519 -22.88 0.38 29.31
N GLY A 520 -24.00 1.11 29.26
CA GLY A 520 -24.01 2.56 29.45
C GLY A 520 -23.34 3.36 28.33
N ALA A 521 -23.22 2.80 27.12
CA ALA A 521 -22.66 3.50 25.97
C ALA A 521 -23.38 4.83 25.69
N VAL A 522 -22.60 5.90 25.59
CA VAL A 522 -23.05 7.26 25.25
C VAL A 522 -22.32 7.79 24.02
N PRO A 523 -22.92 8.73 23.27
CA PRO A 523 -22.29 9.27 22.07
C PRO A 523 -20.99 10.02 22.41
N GLY A 524 -19.93 9.67 21.69
CA GLY A 524 -18.65 10.37 21.73
C GLY A 524 -18.60 11.60 20.83
N PRO A 525 -17.60 12.49 20.98
CA PRO A 525 -17.44 13.66 20.11
C PRO A 525 -17.22 13.26 18.64
N GLY A 526 -16.63 12.10 18.38
CA GLY A 526 -16.43 11.57 17.03
C GLY A 526 -17.73 11.39 16.26
N LEU A 527 -18.85 11.06 16.94
CA LEU A 527 -20.17 10.92 16.30
C LEU A 527 -20.62 12.25 15.68
N TRP A 528 -20.58 13.31 16.49
CA TRP A 528 -21.05 14.63 16.09
C TRP A 528 -20.16 15.22 14.99
N LEU A 529 -18.85 14.99 15.07
CA LEU A 529 -17.91 15.39 14.03
C LEU A 529 -18.12 14.59 12.74
N ALA A 530 -18.44 13.30 12.82
CA ALA A 530 -18.75 12.48 11.64
C ALA A 530 -20.04 12.97 10.95
N ALA A 531 -21.08 13.28 11.73
CA ALA A 531 -22.32 13.85 11.22
C ALA A 531 -22.11 15.24 10.59
N ALA A 532 -21.34 16.12 11.26
CA ALA A 532 -20.99 17.44 10.74
C ALA A 532 -20.13 17.36 9.47
N ALA A 533 -19.15 16.45 9.42
CA ALA A 533 -18.33 16.20 8.24
C ALA A 533 -19.18 15.72 7.06
N THR A 534 -20.13 14.81 7.32
CA THR A 534 -21.09 14.33 6.31
C THR A 534 -21.89 15.48 5.72
N ALA A 535 -22.48 16.34 6.57
CA ALA A 535 -23.22 17.51 6.11
C ALA A 535 -22.33 18.49 5.32
N ALA A 536 -21.11 18.75 5.79
CA ALA A 536 -20.16 19.64 5.13
C ALA A 536 -19.71 19.11 3.75
N PHE A 537 -19.52 17.81 3.61
CA PHE A 537 -19.22 17.18 2.31
C PHE A 537 -20.41 17.25 1.35
N LEU A 538 -21.65 17.04 1.82
CA LEU A 538 -22.85 17.19 1.01
C LEU A 538 -23.04 18.63 0.51
N ILE A 539 -22.84 19.62 1.39
CA ILE A 539 -22.89 21.04 1.02
C ILE A 539 -21.81 21.36 0.00
N SER A 540 -20.59 20.89 0.21
CA SER A 540 -19.46 21.12 -0.71
C SER A 540 -19.71 20.46 -2.08
N ALA A 541 -20.33 19.28 -2.11
CA ALA A 541 -20.74 18.63 -3.35
C ALA A 541 -21.80 19.44 -4.11
N ALA A 542 -22.81 19.97 -3.41
CA ALA A 542 -23.84 20.82 -4.00
C ALA A 542 -23.27 22.13 -4.55
N LEU A 543 -22.36 22.77 -3.81
CA LEU A 543 -21.63 23.96 -4.28
C LEU A 543 -20.79 23.66 -5.52
N ARG A 544 -20.29 22.43 -5.65
CA ARG A 544 -19.51 22.00 -6.80
C ARG A 544 -20.35 21.79 -8.05
N THR A 545 -21.61 21.35 -7.93
CA THR A 545 -22.55 21.14 -9.06
C THR A 545 -23.32 22.38 -9.48
N ALA A 546 -23.44 23.40 -8.61
CA ALA A 546 -24.22 24.61 -8.88
C ALA A 546 -23.57 25.55 -9.93
N ARG A 547 -22.50 25.13 -10.60
CA ARG A 547 -21.68 25.88 -11.57
C ARG A 547 -21.08 24.93 -12.58
#